data_AF-A0A8T5UKQ5-F1
#
_entry.id   AF-A0A8T5UKQ5-F1
#
_cell.length_a   1.000
_cell.length_b   1.000
_cell.length_c   1.000
_cell.angle_alpha   90.00
_cell.angle_beta   90.00
_cell.angle_gamma   90.00
#
_symmetry.space_group_name_H-M   'P 1'
#
loop_
_entity.id
_entity.type
_entity.pdbx_description
1 polymer ?
#
loop_
_entity_poly.entity_id
_entity_poly.type
_entity_poly.pdbx_seq_one_letter_code
_entity_poly.pdbx_strand_id
1 'polypeptide(L)' 'MEQKEKFVPKFIKLLSFGSSITPEEMLQILDIDLKDPSFWEKGIAYLEEKQSELEDLVENN' A
#
# COMPACT_ATOMS: atom_id res chain seq x y z
N MET A 1 -0.91 -15.58 -10.83
CA MET A 1 -0.60 -14.79 -12.05
C MET A 1 -1.69 -13.76 -12.35
N GLU A 2 -2.97 -14.12 -12.25
CA GLU A 2 -4.12 -13.23 -12.49
C GLU A 2 -4.09 -11.89 -11.73
N GLN A 3 -3.63 -11.88 -10.47
CA GLN A 3 -3.51 -10.63 -9.69
C GLN A 3 -2.43 -9.67 -10.24
N LYS A 4 -1.32 -10.21 -10.79
CA LYS A 4 -0.25 -9.42 -11.40
C LYS A 4 -0.75 -8.70 -12.65
N GLU A 5 -1.54 -9.39 -13.47
CA GLU A 5 -2.12 -8.85 -14.70
C GLU A 5 -3.12 -7.73 -14.42
N LYS A 6 -3.85 -7.79 -13.30
CA LYS A 6 -4.75 -6.71 -12.85
C LYS A 6 -4.01 -5.55 -12.19
N PHE A 7 -2.89 -5.82 -11.52
CA PHE A 7 -2.11 -4.82 -10.78
C PHE A 7 -1.27 -3.93 -11.68
N VAL A 8 -0.49 -4.51 -12.61
CA VAL A 8 0.49 -3.78 -13.41
C VAL A 8 -0.13 -2.60 -14.18
N PRO A 9 -1.26 -2.76 -14.90
CA PRO A 9 -1.86 -1.63 -15.62
C PRO A 9 -2.31 -0.50 -14.69
N LYS A 10 -2.85 -0.82 -13.50
CA LYS A 10 -3.27 0.16 -12.50
C LYS A 10 -2.08 0.94 -11.95
N PHE A 11 -0.97 0.26 -11.68
CA PHE A 11 0.24 0.89 -11.17
C PHE A 11 0.90 1.82 -12.21
N ILE A 12 0.97 1.39 -13.48
CA ILE A 12 1.47 2.25 -14.56
C ILE A 12 0.57 3.48 -14.75
N LYS A 13 -0.76 3.30 -14.69
CA LYS A 13 -1.71 4.42 -14.73
C LYS A 13 -1.46 5.41 -13.58
N LEU A 14 -1.27 4.92 -12.35
CA LEU A 14 -0.94 5.75 -11.20
C LEU A 14 0.35 6.56 -11.43
N LEU A 15 1.43 5.90 -11.86
CA LEU A 15 2.70 6.57 -12.12
C LEU A 15 2.64 7.61 -13.25
N SER A 16 1.76 7.41 -14.24
CA SER A 16 1.62 8.33 -15.38
C SER A 16 1.13 9.73 -14.98
N PHE A 17 0.51 9.88 -13.80
CA PHE A 17 0.05 11.19 -13.31
C PHE A 17 1.19 12.08 -12.80
N GLY A 18 2.33 11.51 -12.37
CA GLY A 18 3.44 12.29 -11.82
C GLY A 18 2.96 13.28 -10.75
N SER A 19 3.24 14.57 -10.94
CA SER A 19 2.79 15.66 -10.05
C SER A 19 1.62 16.49 -10.62
N SER A 20 0.87 15.95 -11.59
CA SER A 20 -0.19 16.71 -12.29
C SER A 20 -1.51 16.81 -11.51
N ILE A 21 -1.73 15.92 -10.54
CA ILE A 21 -2.90 15.87 -9.66
C ILE A 21 -2.45 15.61 -8.22
N THR A 22 -3.34 15.87 -7.26
CA THR A 22 -3.06 15.61 -5.85
C THR A 22 -3.01 14.10 -5.53
N PRO A 23 -2.33 13.68 -4.44
CA PRO A 23 -2.33 12.30 -4.00
C PRO A 23 -3.74 11.73 -3.75
N GLU A 24 -4.64 12.54 -3.20
CA GLU A 24 -6.03 12.18 -2.94
C GLU A 24 -6.78 11.89 -4.24
N GLU A 25 -6.70 12.79 -5.22
CA GLU A 25 -7.32 12.58 -6.54
C GLU A 25 -6.74 11.35 -7.25
N MET A 26 -5.43 11.15 -7.15
CA MET A 26 -4.74 10.03 -7.77
C MET A 26 -5.19 8.68 -7.22
N LEU A 27 -5.31 8.55 -5.90
CA LEU A 27 -5.69 7.30 -5.25
C LEU A 27 -7.19 7.02 -5.35
N GLN A 28 -8.04 8.04 -5.41
CA GLN A 28 -9.47 7.86 -5.72
C GLN A 28 -9.71 7.17 -7.07
N ILE A 29 -8.86 7.41 -8.08
CA ILE A 29 -8.94 6.73 -9.40
C ILE A 29 -8.74 5.21 -9.30
N LEU A 30 -8.12 4.75 -8.20
CA LEU A 30 -7.91 3.34 -7.90
C LEU A 30 -8.89 2.79 -6.84
N ASP A 31 -9.95 3.55 -6.53
CA ASP A 31 -10.93 3.24 -5.49
C ASP A 31 -10.30 3.17 -4.09
N ILE A 32 -9.26 3.97 -3.84
CA ILE A 32 -8.59 4.09 -2.54
C ILE A 32 -8.91 5.46 -1.94
N ASP A 33 -9.43 5.47 -0.71
CA ASP A 33 -9.66 6.69 0.06
C ASP A 33 -8.57 6.87 1.13
N LEU A 34 -7.75 7.92 1.02
CA LEU A 34 -6.73 8.23 2.04
C LEU A 34 -7.33 8.66 3.37
N LYS A 35 -8.58 9.15 3.37
CA LYS A 35 -9.25 9.62 4.58
C LYS A 35 -9.93 8.49 5.34
N ASP A 36 -10.02 7.31 4.74
CA ASP A 36 -10.54 6.12 5.39
C ASP A 36 -9.46 5.53 6.34
N PRO A 37 -9.69 5.51 7.67
CA PRO A 37 -8.77 4.90 8.61
C PRO A 37 -8.49 3.41 8.30
N SER A 38 -9.48 2.70 7.73
CA SER A 38 -9.35 1.27 7.42
C SER A 38 -8.28 0.97 6.37
N PHE A 39 -7.94 1.97 5.53
CA PHE A 39 -6.81 1.87 4.61
C PHE A 39 -5.49 1.81 5.39
N TRP A 40 -5.33 2.69 6.38
CA TRP A 40 -4.11 2.81 7.18
C TRP A 40 -3.93 1.68 8.20
N GLU A 41 -5.02 1.15 8.74
CA GLU A 41 -5.00 0.00 9.66
C GLU A 41 -4.23 -1.19 9.08
N LYS A 42 -4.34 -1.44 7.76
CA LYS A 42 -3.59 -2.51 7.09
C LYS A 42 -2.08 -2.28 7.10
N GLY A 43 -1.66 -1.03 6.92
CA GLY A 43 -0.25 -0.65 6.96
C GLY A 43 0.33 -0.77 8.37
N ILE A 44 -0.43 -0.37 9.38
CA ILE A 44 -0.05 -0.50 10.79
C ILE A 44 0.08 -1.99 11.17
N ALA A 45 -0.92 -2.81 10.83
CA ALA A 45 -0.87 -4.25 11.10
C ALA A 45 0.32 -4.95 10.41
N TYR A 46 0.68 -4.52 9.20
CA TYR A 46 1.88 -5.03 8.52
C TYR A 46 3.16 -4.64 9.27
N LEU A 47 3.26 -3.41 9.78
CA LEU A 47 4.42 -2.97 10.56
C LEU A 47 4.51 -3.73 11.90
N GLU A 48 3.39 -3.99 12.57
CA GLU A 48 3.33 -4.81 13.79
C GLU A 48 3.83 -6.24 13.52
N GLU A 49 3.41 -6.86 12.41
CA GLU A 49 3.92 -8.17 11.98
C GLU A 49 5.44 -8.14 11.80
N LYS A 50 5.96 -7.11 11.12
CA LYS A 50 7.42 -6.99 10.90
C LYS A 50 8.19 -6.69 12.17
N GLN A 51 7.59 -5.97 13.12
CA GLN A 51 8.19 -5.77 14.43
C GLN A 51 8.30 -7.11 15.18
N SER A 52 7.22 -7.91 15.22
CA SER A 52 7.24 -9.23 15.86
C SER A 52 8.28 -10.15 15.21
N GLU A 53 8.38 -10.16 13.87
CA GLU A 53 9.38 -10.93 13.14
C GLU A 53 10.81 -10.51 13.53
N LEU A 54 11.05 -9.22 13.73
CA LEU A 54 12.35 -8.70 14.18
C LEU A 54 12.66 -9.09 15.62
N GLU A 55 11.70 -8.99 16.53
CA GLU A 55 11.86 -9.39 17.93
C GLU A 55 12.21 -10.88 18.04
N ASP A 56 11.48 -11.74 17.30
CA ASP A 56 11.75 -13.17 17.24
C ASP A 56 13.17 -13.49 16.73
N LEU A 57 13.66 -12.74 15.73
CA LEU A 57 15.02 -12.94 15.19
C LEU A 57 16.12 -12.53 16.17
N VAL A 58 15.86 -11.56 17.04
CA VAL A 58 16.81 -11.10 18.05
C VAL A 58 16.82 -12.04 19.27
N GLU A 59 15.66 -12.56 19.66
CA GLU A 59 15.54 -13.45 20.83
C GLU A 59 15.98 -14.89 20.54
N ASN A 60 15.93 -15.33 19.28
CA ASN A 60 16.33 -16.69 18.86
C ASN A 60 17.78 -16.78 18.31
N ASN A 61 18.62 -15.75 18.50
CA ASN A 61 20.07 -15.74 18.22
C ASN A 61 20.89 -15.62 19.51
#